data_AF-A0A845UAZ8-F1
#
_entry.id   AF-A0A845UAZ8-F1
#
_cell.length_a   1.000
_cell.length_b   1.000
_cell.length_c   1.000
_cell.angle_alpha   90.00
_cell.angle_beta   90.00
_cell.angle_gamma   90.00
#
_symmetry.space_group_name_H-M   'P 1'
#
loop_
_entity.id
_entity.type
_entity.pdbx_description
1 polymer ?
#
loop_
_entity_poly.entity_id
_entity_poly.type
_entity_poly.pdbx_seq_one_letter_code
_entity_poly.pdbx_strand_id
1 'polypeptide(L)' 'MTLEAGLDPNGNHPGQVLIMLSDKATKQIFFKYYVPVQQLFKSAAMGNAIPPGGLMSEKA' A
#
# COMPACT_ATOMS: atom_id res chain seq x y z
N MET A 1 -12.45 2.90 -10.90
CA MET A 1 -11.19 2.61 -10.19
C MET A 1 -11.43 2.58 -8.70
N THR A 2 -10.81 1.63 -7.99
CA THR A 2 -10.88 1.44 -6.54
C THR A 2 -9.48 1.16 -6.02
N LEU A 3 -9.06 1.87 -4.96
CA LEU A 3 -7.81 1.64 -4.25
C LEU A 3 -8.12 0.92 -2.94
N GLU A 4 -7.49 -0.23 -2.73
CA GLU A 4 -7.68 -1.07 -1.54
C GLU A 4 -6.33 -1.28 -0.86
N ALA A 5 -6.32 -1.27 0.48
CA ALA A 5 -5.17 -1.58 1.30
C ALA A 5 -5.54 -2.66 2.32
N GLY A 6 -4.69 -3.67 2.49
CA GLY A 6 -4.98 -4.80 3.38
C GLY A 6 -3.76 -5.69 3.62
N LEU A 7 -3.96 -6.77 4.37
CA LEU A 7 -2.93 -7.79 4.58
C LEU A 7 -2.96 -8.81 3.45
N ASP A 8 -1.83 -9.46 3.17
CA ASP A 8 -1.78 -10.54 2.20
C ASP A 8 -2.61 -11.75 2.68
N PRO A 9 -3.71 -12.14 2.00
CA PRO A 9 -4.58 -13.21 2.48
C PRO A 9 -3.89 -14.58 2.47
N ASN A 10 -2.81 -14.74 1.71
CA ASN A 10 -2.03 -15.98 1.64
C ASN A 10 -0.89 -16.02 2.67
N GLY A 11 -0.61 -14.91 3.37
CA GLY A 11 0.48 -14.84 4.36
C GLY A 11 1.89 -14.91 3.78
N ASN A 12 2.05 -14.82 2.46
CA ASN A 12 3.37 -14.95 1.80
C ASN A 12 4.25 -13.71 1.98
N HIS A 13 3.65 -12.58 2.38
CA HIS A 13 4.33 -11.31 2.61
C HIS A 13 4.15 -10.85 4.06
N PRO A 14 4.77 -11.54 5.04
CA PRO A 14 4.65 -11.18 6.44
C PRO A 14 5.26 -9.81 6.71
N GLY A 15 4.61 -9.02 7.57
CA GLY A 15 5.05 -7.67 7.89
C GLY A 15 4.98 -6.70 6.70
N GLN A 16 4.13 -6.97 5.71
CA GLN A 16 3.89 -6.08 4.57
C GLN A 16 2.39 -5.86 4.37
N VAL A 17 2.03 -4.67 3.92
CA VAL A 17 0.68 -4.28 3.53
C VAL A 17 0.56 -4.35 2.02
N LEU A 18 -0.47 -5.05 1.57
CA LEU A 18 -0.86 -5.14 0.18
C LEU A 18 -1.68 -3.89 -0.19
N ILE A 19 -1.21 -3.15 -1.19
CA ILE A 19 -1.96 -2.07 -1.85
C ILE A 19 -2.33 -2.54 -3.25
N MET A 20 -3.61 -2.38 -3.60
CA MET A 20 -4.16 -2.83 -4.88
C MET A 20 -4.98 -1.73 -5.54
N LEU A 21 -4.66 -1.40 -6.79
CA LEU A 21 -5.49 -0.55 -7.63
C LEU A 21 -6.21 -1.42 -8.65
N SER A 22 -7.53 -1.40 -8.60
CA SER A 22 -8.37 -2.17 -9.52
C SER A 22 -9.39 -1.29 -10.23
N ASP A 23 -9.88 -1.75 -11.37
CA ASP A 23 -11.10 -1.20 -11.93
C ASP A 23 -12.31 -1.61 -11.06
N LYS A 24 -13.23 -0.66 -10.88
CA LYS A 24 -14.35 -0.85 -9.95
C LYS A 24 -15.39 -1.83 -10.51
N ALA A 25 -15.61 -1.79 -11.82
CA ALA A 25 -16.66 -2.56 -12.49
C ALA A 25 -16.17 -3.96 -12.88
N THR A 26 -14.99 -4.04 -13.50
CA THR A 26 -14.43 -5.30 -14.02
C THR A 26 -13.56 -6.04 -13.01
N LYS A 27 -13.17 -5.39 -11.90
CA LYS A 27 -12.23 -5.92 -10.90
C LYS A 27 -10.85 -6.24 -11.45
N GLN A 28 -10.53 -5.78 -12.67
CA GLN A 28 -9.19 -5.93 -13.24
C GLN A 28 -8.16 -5.19 -12.38
N ILE A 29 -7.11 -5.89 -11.97
CA ILE A 29 -6.03 -5.30 -11.15
C ILE A 29 -5.01 -4.67 -12.09
N PHE A 30 -4.73 -3.39 -11.87
CA PHE A 30 -3.71 -2.65 -12.61
C PHE A 30 -2.38 -2.62 -11.86
N PHE A 31 -2.44 -2.48 -10.54
CA PHE A 31 -1.27 -2.45 -9.68
C PHE A 31 -1.50 -3.28 -8.44
N LYS A 32 -0.47 -4.05 -8.07
CA LYS A 32 -0.40 -4.82 -6.84
C LYS A 32 0.98 -4.60 -6.24
N TYR A 33 1.05 -4.02 -5.04
CA TYR A 33 2.31 -3.65 -4.41
C TYR A 33 2.32 -4.01 -2.93
N TYR A 34 3.47 -4.47 -2.43
CA TYR A 34 3.64 -4.81 -1.02
C TYR A 34 4.56 -3.79 -0.36
N VAL A 35 4.05 -3.13 0.68
CA VAL A 35 4.75 -2.09 1.43
C VAL A 35 5.17 -2.63 2.79
N PRO A 36 6.47 -2.65 3.13
CA PRO A 36 6.93 -2.99 4.48
C PRO A 36 6.25 -2.16 5.57
N VAL A 37 5.73 -2.80 6.61
CA VAL A 37 5.03 -2.11 7.71
C VAL A 37 5.93 -1.11 8.45
N GLN A 38 7.24 -1.33 8.46
CA GLN A 38 8.21 -0.41 9.06
C GLN A 38 8.16 0.98 8.38
N GLN A 39 7.87 1.05 7.08
CA GLN A 39 7.69 2.32 6.37
C GLN A 39 6.37 3.00 6.74
N LEU A 40 5.33 2.22 7.04
CA LEU A 40 4.01 2.72 7.46
C LEU A 40 4.03 3.25 8.91
N PHE A 41 4.79 2.64 9.81
CA PHE A 41 4.90 3.12 11.20
C PHE A 41 5.67 4.43 11.32
N LYS A 42 6.71 4.64 10.51
CA LYS A 42 7.39 5.95 10.44
C LYS A 42 6.42 7.07 10.07
N SER A 43 5.47 6.80 9.17
CA SER A 43 4.45 7.79 8.80
C SER A 43 3.34 8.00 9.83
N ALA A 44 2.90 6.97 10.55
CA ALA A 44 1.86 7.10 11.56
C ALA A 44 2.33 7.84 12.83
N ALA A 45 3.62 7.69 13.18
CA ALA A 45 4.22 8.36 14.33
C ALA A 45 4.44 9.87 14.12
N MET A 46 4.47 10.35 12.87
CA MET A 46 4.72 11.76 12.56
C MET A 46 3.47 12.66 12.54
N GLY A 47 2.26 12.12 12.75
CA GLY A 47 1.02 12.89 12.93
C GLY A 47 0.56 13.76 11.74
N ASN A 48 1.40 13.93 10.72
CA ASN A 48 1.11 14.68 9.52
C ASN A 48 0.68 13.74 8.39
N ALA A 49 -0.43 14.08 7.75
CA ALA A 49 -0.92 13.39 6.56
C ALA A 49 0.22 13.21 5.55
N ILE A 50 0.51 11.95 5.18
CA ILE A 50 1.52 11.64 4.16
C ILE A 50 1.09 12.32 2.86
N PRO A 51 1.92 13.21 2.27
CA PRO A 51 1.59 13.77 0.97
C PRO A 51 1.46 12.64 -0.05
N PRO A 52 0.47 12.67 -0.94
CA PRO A 52 0.32 11.66 -1.99
C PRO A 52 1.64 11.51 -2.75
N GLY A 53 2.21 10.29 -2.77
CA GLY A 53 3.50 10.00 -3.38
C GLY A 53 4.71 9.91 -2.43
N GLY A 54 4.55 10.22 -1.14
CA GLY A 54 5.63 10.08 -0.14
C GLY A 54 6.15 8.64 0.00
N LEU A 55 5.27 7.64 -0.11
CA LEU A 55 5.65 6.23 -0.12
C LEU A 55 6.41 5.80 -1.38
N MET A 56 6.27 6.55 -2.48
CA MET A 56 6.93 6.27 -3.76
C MET A 56 8.31 6.93 -3.87
N SER A 57 8.60 7.96 -3.06
CA SER A 57 9.89 8.68 -3.08
C SER A 57 11.00 8.01 -2.28
N GLU A 58 10.69 7.07 -1.39
CA GLU A 58 11.72 6.33 -0.64
C GLU A 58 12.44 5.27 -1.50
N LYS A 59 12.09 5.15 -2.79
CA LYS A 59 12.81 4.35 -3.78
C LYS A 59 13.62 5.28 -4.69
N ALA A 60 14.77 5.73 -4.18
CA ALA A 60 15.87 6.29 -4.97
C ALA A 60 17.19 5.77 -4.39
#